data_AF-A0A660T7P3-F1
#
_entry.id   AF-A0A660T7P3-F1
#
_cell.length_a   1.000
_cell.length_b   1.000
_cell.length_c   1.000
_cell.angle_alpha   90.00
_cell.angle_beta   90.00
_cell.angle_gamma   90.00
#
_symmetry.space_group_name_H-M   'P 1'
#
loop_
_entity.id
_entity.type
_entity.pdbx_description
1 polymer ?
#
loop_
_entity_poly.entity_id
_entity_poly.type
_entity_poly.pdbx_seq_one_letter_code
_entity_poly.pdbx_strand_id
1 'polypeptide(L)'
;MKKYLFLIIITVSIIMLSGCASTPQKEAPSKISEPVKQVNPTTIDFGPFWTGTVRMDKKSDSDLGGKAQVRFESEWTLGEYAGNVYPKSFTLSSTGESVEMDFRWDNGGDINEGTYDVIVNIDGIPSTGAIKNLKLDNGTVYNLYISFNAAKIDIPLETDGDEIFVYPEGTYDKYENLGRLDNIPDELLINHVSSYTERNQIYWLIPAGIPLEILRTYSNDDAKWFKDYSAVPESYIKQLN
;
A
#
# COMPACT_ATOMS: atom_id res chain seq x y z
N MET A 1 36.97 68.04 -39.62
CA MET A 1 36.98 66.73 -40.30
C MET A 1 36.49 65.66 -39.34
N LYS A 2 35.39 64.97 -39.69
CA LYS A 2 34.89 63.65 -39.20
C LYS A 2 34.56 63.52 -37.69
N LYS A 3 33.44 62.97 -37.19
CA LYS A 3 32.14 62.48 -37.69
C LYS A 3 31.22 62.41 -36.44
N TYR A 4 29.98 62.83 -36.63
CA TYR A 4 28.71 62.54 -35.93
C TYR A 4 28.62 61.48 -34.78
N LEU A 5 28.11 61.93 -33.63
CA LEU A 5 26.72 61.72 -33.10
C LEU A 5 26.39 60.55 -32.13
N PHE A 6 25.55 60.94 -31.15
CA PHE A 6 24.66 60.23 -30.20
C PHE A 6 25.23 59.81 -28.81
N LEU A 7 24.93 60.51 -27.68
CA LEU A 7 23.72 60.50 -26.79
C LEU A 7 23.56 59.10 -26.10
N ILE A 8 23.42 58.88 -24.78
CA ILE A 8 22.47 59.42 -23.77
C ILE A 8 22.86 58.89 -22.35
N ILE A 9 22.86 59.80 -21.36
CA ILE A 9 22.36 59.73 -19.96
C ILE A 9 22.51 58.42 -19.15
N ILE A 10 23.11 58.50 -17.95
CA ILE A 10 22.47 58.24 -16.64
C ILE A 10 23.33 58.89 -15.56
N THR A 11 22.67 59.71 -14.75
CA THR A 11 23.20 60.62 -13.74
C THR A 11 22.48 60.34 -12.42
N VAL A 12 23.12 60.70 -11.31
CA VAL A 12 22.56 61.08 -9.99
C VAL A 12 22.39 59.93 -8.97
N SER A 13 22.75 60.02 -7.67
CA SER A 13 23.60 60.91 -6.85
C SER A 13 23.59 60.40 -5.38
N ILE A 14 24.73 60.53 -4.67
CA ILE A 14 24.95 61.16 -3.33
C ILE A 14 24.13 60.62 -2.13
N ILE A 15 24.68 59.83 -1.19
CA ILE A 15 25.50 60.13 0.04
C ILE A 15 24.74 60.85 1.18
N MET A 16 24.76 60.24 2.40
CA MET A 16 25.00 60.79 3.76
C MET A 16 24.31 59.88 4.82
N LEU A 17 25.00 59.12 5.70
CA LEU A 17 25.77 59.42 6.93
C LEU A 17 24.95 59.49 8.24
N SER A 18 25.57 59.01 9.33
CA SER A 18 25.15 58.85 10.75
C SER A 18 24.22 57.65 11.03
N GLY A 19 24.37 56.81 12.06
CA GLY A 19 25.22 56.78 13.25
C GLY A 19 24.47 55.96 14.33
N CYS A 20 25.22 55.40 15.28
CA CYS A 20 24.77 54.80 16.55
C CYS A 20 24.41 53.31 16.62
N ALA A 21 25.11 52.69 17.58
CA ALA A 21 25.08 51.31 17.99
C ALA A 21 23.72 50.84 18.52
N SER A 22 23.34 49.64 18.10
CA SER A 22 22.61 48.69 18.93
C SER A 22 23.20 47.30 18.69
N THR A 23 23.41 46.60 19.79
CA THR A 23 24.02 45.27 19.99
C THR A 23 23.66 44.22 18.94
N PRO A 24 24.54 43.22 18.70
CA PRO A 24 24.18 42.07 17.88
C PRO A 24 23.02 41.34 18.56
N GLN A 25 21.85 41.42 17.93
CA GLN A 25 20.70 40.61 18.29
C GLN A 25 21.09 39.17 17.96
N LYS A 26 21.24 38.40 19.04
CA LYS A 26 21.53 36.97 19.05
C LYS A 26 20.52 36.27 18.13
N GLU A 27 20.94 35.96 16.91
CA GLU A 27 20.24 35.02 16.05
C GLU A 27 20.11 33.72 16.84
N ALA A 28 18.88 33.40 17.22
CA ALA A 28 18.56 32.04 17.64
C ALA A 28 18.99 31.13 16.48
N PRO A 29 19.70 30.03 16.76
CA PRO A 29 20.19 29.17 15.70
C PRO A 29 19.00 28.76 14.86
N SER A 30 19.13 29.03 13.55
CA SER A 30 18.38 28.39 12.49
C SER A 30 18.02 27.00 12.98
N LYS A 31 16.72 26.73 13.13
CA LYS A 31 16.25 25.35 13.23
C LYS A 31 16.81 24.69 11.99
N ILE A 32 17.92 23.98 12.18
CA ILE A 32 18.34 22.87 11.36
C ILE A 32 17.03 22.13 11.16
N SER A 33 16.48 22.26 9.96
CA SER A 33 15.38 21.43 9.52
C SER A 33 15.87 20.03 9.83
N GLU A 34 15.29 19.40 10.84
CA GLU A 34 15.55 17.99 11.11
C GLU A 34 15.46 17.31 9.74
N PRO A 35 16.47 16.51 9.35
CA PRO A 35 16.41 15.83 8.08
C PRO A 35 15.08 15.08 8.08
N VAL A 36 14.19 15.45 7.16
CA VAL A 36 12.89 14.79 7.00
C VAL A 36 13.26 13.32 6.85
N LYS A 37 12.92 12.55 7.89
CA LYS A 37 13.26 11.15 8.00
C LYS A 37 12.81 10.52 6.70
N GLN A 38 13.73 9.88 5.98
CA GLN A 38 13.43 9.21 4.73
C GLN A 38 12.33 8.18 5.05
N VAL A 39 11.10 8.48 4.66
CA VAL A 39 9.95 7.63 4.98
C VAL A 39 9.97 6.52 3.94
N ASN A 40 10.54 5.37 4.31
CA ASN A 40 10.26 4.11 3.61
C ASN A 40 8.72 3.98 3.54
N PRO A 41 8.15 3.58 2.41
CA PRO A 41 6.71 3.63 2.21
C PRO A 41 6.00 2.99 3.40
N THR A 42 5.17 3.84 4.00
CA THR A 42 4.46 3.66 5.26
C THR A 42 3.63 2.37 5.20
N THR A 43 3.56 1.66 6.32
CA THR A 43 2.70 0.49 6.59
C THR A 43 1.43 0.49 5.75
N ILE A 44 1.11 -0.67 5.15
CA ILE A 44 -0.19 -0.85 4.49
C ILE A 44 -1.14 -1.48 5.48
N ASP A 45 -2.27 -0.81 5.68
CA ASP A 45 -3.39 -1.28 6.49
C ASP A 45 -4.47 -1.79 5.54
N PHE A 46 -4.74 -3.11 5.58
CA PHE A 46 -5.84 -3.78 4.87
C PHE A 46 -6.91 -4.26 5.88
N GLY A 47 -7.03 -3.58 7.01
CA GLY A 47 -7.86 -3.99 8.14
C GLY A 47 -7.07 -4.75 9.21
N PRO A 48 -7.76 -5.18 10.28
CA PRO A 48 -7.12 -5.64 11.51
C PRO A 48 -6.34 -6.95 11.38
N PHE A 49 -6.56 -7.73 10.32
CA PHE A 49 -5.98 -9.06 10.14
C PHE A 49 -4.91 -9.12 9.05
N TRP A 50 -4.90 -8.16 8.11
CA TRP A 50 -4.01 -8.17 6.96
C TRP A 50 -2.92 -7.11 7.14
N THR A 51 -1.72 -7.57 7.51
CA THR A 51 -0.54 -6.71 7.59
C THR A 51 0.37 -6.91 6.40
N GLY A 52 0.88 -5.81 5.84
CA GLY A 52 1.82 -5.85 4.74
C GLY A 52 2.85 -4.75 4.76
N THR A 53 3.85 -4.89 3.90
CA THR A 53 4.91 -3.90 3.66
C THR A 53 4.95 -3.53 2.19
N VAL A 54 5.27 -2.27 1.88
CA VAL A 54 5.60 -1.86 0.52
C VAL A 54 7.11 -1.87 0.35
N ARG A 55 7.58 -2.47 -0.74
CA ARG A 55 8.91 -2.19 -1.30
C ARG A 55 8.74 -1.52 -2.65
N MET A 56 9.73 -0.74 -3.07
CA MET A 56 9.63 0.06 -4.29
C MET A 56 10.95 0.03 -5.05
N ASP A 57 10.89 -0.42 -6.30
CA ASP A 57 11.97 -0.31 -7.26
C ASP A 57 11.73 0.91 -8.15
N LYS A 58 12.81 1.59 -8.53
CA LYS A 58 12.72 2.79 -9.37
C LYS A 58 13.77 2.81 -10.46
N LYS A 59 13.39 3.35 -11.61
CA LYS A 59 14.26 3.55 -12.77
C LYS A 59 13.93 4.89 -13.42
N SER A 60 14.96 5.66 -13.75
CA SER A 60 14.78 6.91 -14.50
C SER A 60 14.36 6.61 -15.95
N ASP A 61 13.41 7.40 -16.45
CA ASP A 61 12.92 7.36 -17.82
C ASP A 61 12.61 8.78 -18.28
N SER A 62 13.44 9.30 -19.18
CA SER A 62 13.31 10.65 -19.73
C SER A 62 12.10 10.83 -20.63
N ASP A 63 11.51 9.74 -21.12
CA ASP A 63 10.44 9.77 -22.12
C ASP A 63 9.06 10.00 -21.48
N LEU A 64 8.98 9.93 -20.14
CA LEU A 64 7.76 10.22 -19.37
C LEU A 64 7.41 11.71 -19.30
N GLY A 65 8.30 12.58 -19.75
CA GLY A 65 8.07 14.04 -19.75
C GLY A 65 7.97 14.62 -18.34
N GLY A 66 6.82 15.21 -18.00
CA GLY A 66 6.51 15.82 -16.70
C GLY A 66 5.79 14.89 -15.72
N LYS A 67 5.75 13.59 -15.99
CA LYS A 67 5.01 12.58 -15.23
C LYS A 67 5.94 11.53 -14.59
N ALA A 68 5.40 10.83 -13.59
CA ALA A 68 5.88 9.55 -13.11
C ALA A 68 5.01 8.42 -13.68
N GLN A 69 5.57 7.22 -13.82
CA GLN A 69 4.82 6.00 -14.13
C GLN A 69 4.92 5.05 -12.94
N VAL A 70 3.81 4.44 -12.52
CA VAL A 70 3.75 3.67 -11.28
C VAL A 70 2.99 2.38 -11.45
N ARG A 71 3.66 1.26 -11.18
CA ARG A 71 3.12 -0.10 -11.25
C ARG A 71 2.96 -0.75 -9.90
N PHE A 72 1.80 -1.36 -9.69
CA PHE A 72 1.50 -2.05 -8.45
C PHE A 72 1.50 -3.56 -8.69
N GLU A 73 2.27 -4.27 -7.88
CA GLU A 73 2.36 -5.72 -7.85
C GLU A 73 2.04 -6.18 -6.43
N SER A 74 1.45 -7.37 -6.29
CA SER A 74 1.29 -7.99 -4.97
C SER A 74 2.11 -9.27 -4.87
N GLU A 75 2.72 -9.41 -3.70
CA GLU A 75 3.55 -10.54 -3.33
C GLU A 75 3.09 -11.05 -1.97
N TRP A 76 3.21 -12.34 -1.72
CA TRP A 76 3.15 -12.88 -0.36
C TRP A 76 4.58 -13.05 0.17
N THR A 77 4.71 -13.47 1.43
CA THR A 77 5.99 -13.60 2.14
C THR A 77 7.08 -14.30 1.29
N LEU A 78 8.15 -13.56 0.97
CA LEU A 78 9.31 -13.92 0.13
C LEU A 78 9.16 -13.79 -1.41
N GLY A 79 8.19 -13.02 -1.89
CA GLY A 79 8.23 -12.47 -3.26
C GLY A 79 7.56 -13.30 -4.35
N GLU A 80 6.81 -14.35 -4.01
CA GLU A 80 5.95 -15.02 -5.00
C GLU A 80 4.61 -14.27 -5.16
N TYR A 81 3.97 -14.43 -6.31
CA TYR A 81 2.81 -13.65 -6.73
C TYR A 81 1.59 -13.90 -5.84
N ALA A 82 1.02 -12.83 -5.29
CA ALA A 82 -0.15 -12.89 -4.41
C ALA A 82 -1.40 -12.26 -5.03
N GLY A 83 -1.39 -11.95 -6.34
CA GLY A 83 -2.55 -11.36 -6.99
C GLY A 83 -2.38 -10.07 -7.78
N ASN A 84 -3.51 -9.61 -8.30
CA ASN A 84 -3.61 -8.32 -8.97
C ASN A 84 -3.90 -7.22 -7.96
N VAL A 85 -3.15 -6.12 -8.05
CA VAL A 85 -3.41 -4.89 -7.31
C VAL A 85 -4.15 -3.93 -8.23
N TYR A 86 -5.23 -3.34 -7.73
CA TYR A 86 -6.00 -2.32 -8.42
C TYR A 86 -5.93 -1.01 -7.63
N PRO A 87 -5.08 -0.05 -8.01
CA PRO A 87 -5.11 1.27 -7.38
C PRO A 87 -6.45 1.95 -7.73
N LYS A 88 -7.10 2.51 -6.70
CA LYS A 88 -8.46 3.07 -6.79
C LYS A 88 -8.47 4.59 -6.75
N SER A 89 -7.62 5.21 -5.92
CA SER A 89 -7.54 6.66 -5.84
C SER A 89 -6.18 7.12 -5.34
N PHE A 90 -5.79 8.31 -5.79
CA PHE A 90 -4.60 9.02 -5.36
C PHE A 90 -5.02 10.36 -4.77
N THR A 91 -4.58 10.66 -3.57
CA THR A 91 -4.86 11.92 -2.88
C THR A 91 -3.55 12.61 -2.56
N LEU A 92 -3.35 13.85 -3.02
CA LEU A 92 -2.15 14.62 -2.70
C LEU A 92 -2.04 14.82 -1.19
N SER A 93 -0.97 14.32 -0.57
CA SER A 93 -0.80 14.39 0.88
C SER A 93 -0.71 15.85 1.40
N SER A 94 -0.32 16.81 0.55
CA SER A 94 -0.22 18.22 0.91
C SER A 94 -1.55 18.98 0.92
N THR A 95 -2.49 18.61 0.07
CA THR A 95 -3.75 19.37 -0.13
C THR A 95 -5.00 18.56 0.20
N GLY A 96 -4.91 17.23 0.24
CA GLY A 96 -6.07 16.34 0.35
C GLY A 96 -6.88 16.24 -0.94
N GLU A 97 -6.41 16.81 -2.05
CA GLU A 97 -7.11 16.78 -3.33
C GLU A 97 -6.88 15.45 -4.06
N SER A 98 -7.95 14.91 -4.65
CA SER A 98 -7.87 13.72 -5.49
C SER A 98 -7.20 14.06 -6.82
N VAL A 99 -6.29 13.20 -7.27
CA VAL A 99 -5.61 13.30 -8.56
C VAL A 99 -5.93 12.07 -9.39
N GLU A 100 -6.30 12.29 -10.65
CA GLU A 100 -6.56 11.21 -11.58
C GLU A 100 -5.25 10.65 -12.14
N MET A 101 -5.14 9.32 -12.12
CA MET A 101 -4.09 8.57 -12.81
C MET A 101 -4.56 8.26 -14.24
N ASP A 102 -3.66 8.41 -15.19
CA ASP A 102 -3.84 7.97 -16.57
C ASP A 102 -3.51 6.49 -16.66
N PHE A 103 -4.51 5.65 -16.40
CA PHE A 103 -4.36 4.20 -16.36
C PHE A 103 -3.96 3.64 -17.72
N ARG A 104 -2.84 2.92 -17.74
CA ARG A 104 -2.36 2.19 -18.93
C ARG A 104 -2.67 0.69 -18.84
N TRP A 105 -2.89 0.20 -17.63
CA TRP A 105 -3.15 -1.20 -17.29
C TRP A 105 -3.91 -1.23 -15.96
N ASP A 106 -4.55 -2.37 -15.66
CA ASP A 106 -5.42 -2.46 -14.48
C ASP A 106 -4.69 -2.18 -13.17
N ASN A 107 -3.38 -2.42 -13.13
CA ASN A 107 -2.56 -2.25 -11.94
C ASN A 107 -1.80 -0.91 -11.86
N GLY A 108 -2.10 0.09 -12.71
CA GLY A 108 -1.43 1.41 -12.69
C GLY A 108 -1.26 2.11 -14.05
N GLY A 109 -0.35 3.09 -14.10
CA GLY A 109 -0.28 4.04 -15.21
C GLY A 109 0.58 5.26 -14.92
N ASP A 110 0.29 6.38 -15.59
CA ASP A 110 1.04 7.62 -15.42
C ASP A 110 0.30 8.61 -14.52
N ILE A 111 1.05 9.36 -13.71
CA ILE A 111 0.52 10.39 -12.81
C ILE A 111 1.53 11.53 -12.71
N ASN A 112 1.07 12.75 -12.39
CA ASN A 112 1.98 13.86 -12.14
C ASN A 112 2.91 13.56 -10.96
N GLU A 113 4.03 14.29 -10.85
CA GLU A 113 4.89 14.19 -9.68
C GLU A 113 4.19 14.70 -8.41
N GLY A 114 4.53 14.11 -7.27
CA GLY A 114 3.91 14.50 -6.00
C GLY A 114 4.15 13.50 -4.88
N THR A 115 3.44 13.72 -3.77
CA THR A 115 3.38 12.77 -2.64
C THR A 115 1.90 12.45 -2.41
N TYR A 116 1.58 11.16 -2.40
CA TYR A 116 0.21 10.67 -2.49
C TYR A 116 -0.12 9.70 -1.36
N ASP A 117 -1.32 9.84 -0.83
CA ASP A 117 -2.02 8.74 -0.17
C ASP A 117 -2.76 7.94 -1.25
N VAL A 118 -2.51 6.64 -1.30
CA VAL A 118 -3.04 5.75 -2.32
C VAL A 118 -3.95 4.71 -1.69
N ILE A 119 -5.12 4.55 -2.28
CA ILE A 119 -6.09 3.52 -1.93
C ILE A 119 -5.98 2.41 -2.97
N VAL A 120 -5.80 1.17 -2.54
CA VAL A 120 -5.64 0.00 -3.42
C VAL A 120 -6.59 -1.12 -3.01
N ASN A 121 -7.09 -1.87 -3.98
CA ASN A 121 -7.74 -3.16 -3.73
C ASN A 121 -6.84 -4.27 -4.24
N ILE A 122 -6.96 -5.44 -3.65
CA ILE A 122 -6.29 -6.64 -4.14
C ILE A 122 -7.35 -7.67 -4.36
N ASP A 123 -7.30 -8.32 -5.53
CA ASP A 123 -8.24 -9.38 -5.85
C ASP A 123 -8.25 -10.42 -4.70
N GLY A 124 -9.40 -11.03 -4.41
CA GLY A 124 -9.52 -12.05 -3.36
C GLY A 124 -9.24 -11.65 -1.91
N ILE A 125 -8.73 -10.45 -1.60
CA ILE A 125 -8.60 -9.96 -0.21
C ILE A 125 -9.78 -9.03 0.09
N PRO A 126 -10.63 -9.35 1.07
CA PRO A 126 -11.66 -8.42 1.49
C PRO A 126 -11.01 -7.23 2.20
N SER A 127 -11.47 -6.03 1.88
CA SER A 127 -10.98 -4.73 2.34
C SER A 127 -10.03 -4.02 1.38
N THR A 128 -9.92 -2.72 1.61
CA THR A 128 -9.13 -1.79 0.81
C THR A 128 -7.88 -1.40 1.59
N GLY A 129 -6.73 -1.47 0.93
CA GLY A 129 -5.45 -1.07 1.48
C GLY A 129 -5.18 0.43 1.33
N ALA A 130 -4.50 1.02 2.32
CA ALA A 130 -4.03 2.39 2.23
C ALA A 130 -2.49 2.48 2.31
N ILE A 131 -1.86 3.07 1.29
CA ILE A 131 -0.44 3.42 1.27
C ILE A 131 -0.34 4.92 1.55
N LYS A 132 0.39 5.29 2.61
CA LYS A 132 0.52 6.70 3.02
C LYS A 132 1.83 7.32 2.58
N ASN A 133 1.77 8.55 2.08
CA ASN A 133 2.93 9.36 1.67
C ASN A 133 3.81 8.71 0.58
N LEU A 134 3.21 8.08 -0.42
CA LEU A 134 3.92 7.58 -1.60
C LEU A 134 4.49 8.75 -2.42
N LYS A 135 5.82 8.91 -2.39
CA LYS A 135 6.51 9.95 -3.15
C LYS A 135 6.86 9.47 -4.57
N LEU A 136 6.45 10.24 -5.56
CA LEU A 136 6.65 10.00 -6.99
C LEU A 136 7.33 11.20 -7.63
N ASP A 137 8.57 11.02 -8.05
CA ASP A 137 9.37 12.03 -8.75
C ASP A 137 9.15 11.99 -10.28
N ASN A 138 9.18 13.15 -10.92
CA ASN A 138 9.10 13.27 -12.37
C ASN A 138 10.18 12.45 -13.12
N GLY A 139 9.84 11.92 -14.30
CA GLY A 139 10.76 11.20 -15.18
C GLY A 139 11.22 9.87 -14.57
N THR A 140 10.39 9.26 -13.74
CA THR A 140 10.73 8.02 -13.03
C THR A 140 9.62 6.98 -13.17
N VAL A 141 10.03 5.76 -13.50
CA VAL A 141 9.19 4.55 -13.45
C VAL A 141 9.37 3.90 -12.09
N TYR A 142 8.26 3.59 -11.43
CA TYR A 142 8.20 2.91 -10.15
C TYR A 142 7.51 1.55 -10.30
N ASN A 143 8.10 0.51 -9.70
CA ASN A 143 7.41 -0.75 -9.42
C ASN A 143 7.25 -0.87 -7.91
N LEU A 144 6.02 -0.74 -7.41
CA LEU A 144 5.64 -0.96 -6.03
C LEU A 144 5.23 -2.41 -5.87
N TYR A 145 5.86 -3.08 -4.93
CA TYR A 145 5.50 -4.43 -4.55
C TYR A 145 4.91 -4.39 -3.15
N ILE A 146 3.67 -4.82 -3.07
CA ILE A 146 2.90 -4.90 -1.85
C ILE A 146 3.03 -6.33 -1.32
N SER A 147 3.83 -6.50 -0.27
CA SER A 147 4.07 -7.81 0.35
C SER A 147 3.11 -8.05 1.51
N PHE A 148 2.37 -9.15 1.48
CA PHE A 148 1.50 -9.60 2.58
C PHE A 148 2.19 -10.62 3.47
N ASN A 149 1.93 -10.50 4.77
CA ASN A 149 2.11 -11.63 5.67
C ASN A 149 0.92 -12.60 5.52
N ALA A 150 0.92 -13.33 4.41
CA ALA A 150 -0.11 -14.29 4.05
C ALA A 150 0.46 -15.70 3.89
N ALA A 151 -0.41 -16.69 3.99
CA ALA A 151 -0.12 -18.09 3.77
C ALA A 151 -1.23 -18.74 2.94
N LYS A 152 -0.86 -19.80 2.21
CA LYS A 152 -1.86 -20.68 1.59
C LYS A 152 -2.55 -21.49 2.68
N ILE A 153 -3.86 -21.59 2.61
CA ILE A 153 -4.59 -22.53 3.46
C ILE A 153 -4.20 -23.98 3.13
N ASP A 154 -3.78 -24.72 4.15
CA ASP A 154 -3.43 -26.15 4.08
C ASP A 154 -4.58 -27.02 4.59
N ILE A 155 -5.77 -26.76 4.05
CA ILE A 155 -6.96 -27.60 4.24
C ILE A 155 -7.47 -27.95 2.85
N PRO A 156 -7.43 -29.23 2.44
CA PRO A 156 -7.85 -29.62 1.10
C PRO A 156 -9.37 -29.48 0.95
N LEU A 157 -9.80 -29.00 -0.22
CA LEU A 157 -11.17 -29.15 -0.72
C LEU A 157 -11.22 -30.46 -1.50
N GLU A 158 -12.06 -31.40 -1.07
CA GLU A 158 -12.06 -32.77 -1.60
C GLU A 158 -13.07 -32.95 -2.73
N THR A 159 -14.17 -32.19 -2.69
CA THR A 159 -15.26 -32.29 -3.67
C THR A 159 -15.77 -30.95 -4.13
N ASP A 160 -16.38 -30.93 -5.33
CA ASP A 160 -17.12 -29.79 -5.84
C ASP A 160 -18.25 -29.41 -4.87
N GLY A 161 -18.27 -28.16 -4.43
CA GLY A 161 -19.20 -27.66 -3.41
C GLY A 161 -18.63 -27.61 -2.00
N ASP A 162 -17.38 -28.06 -1.77
CA ASP A 162 -16.71 -27.78 -0.50
C ASP A 162 -16.35 -26.29 -0.40
N GLU A 163 -16.54 -25.72 0.78
CA GLU A 163 -16.22 -24.32 1.08
C GLU A 163 -15.44 -24.21 2.39
N ILE A 164 -14.63 -23.17 2.49
CA ILE A 164 -13.86 -22.82 3.67
C ILE A 164 -14.10 -21.35 4.01
N PHE A 165 -14.57 -21.12 5.23
CA PHE A 165 -14.78 -19.81 5.82
C PHE A 165 -13.72 -19.57 6.90
N VAL A 166 -13.09 -18.40 6.84
CA VAL A 166 -11.97 -18.03 7.70
C VAL A 166 -12.41 -16.91 8.63
N TYR A 167 -12.26 -17.11 9.94
CA TYR A 167 -12.70 -16.20 10.98
C TYR A 167 -11.55 -15.85 11.95
N PRO A 168 -11.68 -14.74 12.69
CA PRO A 168 -10.77 -14.41 13.79
C PRO A 168 -10.86 -15.44 14.93
N GLU A 169 -9.79 -15.57 15.70
CA GLU A 169 -9.76 -16.33 16.95
C GLU A 169 -10.93 -15.95 17.90
N GLY A 170 -11.57 -16.96 18.50
CA GLY A 170 -12.65 -16.78 19.47
C GLY A 170 -14.05 -16.63 18.85
N THR A 171 -14.19 -16.71 17.53
CA THR A 171 -15.49 -16.66 16.85
C THR A 171 -16.34 -17.88 17.21
N TYR A 172 -15.80 -19.10 17.12
CA TYR A 172 -16.45 -20.35 17.42
C TYR A 172 -17.00 -20.33 18.84
N ASP A 173 -16.15 -20.08 19.84
CA ASP A 173 -16.59 -20.11 21.24
C ASP A 173 -17.67 -19.06 21.51
N LYS A 174 -17.55 -17.88 20.93
CA LYS A 174 -18.57 -16.82 21.05
C LYS A 174 -19.91 -17.28 20.47
N TYR A 175 -19.93 -17.80 19.25
CA TYR A 175 -21.18 -18.15 18.57
C TYR A 175 -21.76 -19.51 18.99
N GLU A 176 -20.93 -20.45 19.44
CA GLU A 176 -21.37 -21.69 20.10
C GLU A 176 -22.10 -21.38 21.41
N ASN A 177 -21.53 -20.51 22.26
CA ASN A 177 -22.16 -20.09 23.52
C ASN A 177 -23.50 -19.36 23.33
N LEU A 178 -23.71 -18.76 22.15
CA LEU A 178 -24.97 -18.12 21.77
C LEU A 178 -25.95 -19.10 21.09
N GLY A 179 -25.53 -20.32 20.75
CA GLY A 179 -26.29 -21.28 19.95
C GLY A 179 -26.56 -20.78 18.54
N ARG A 180 -25.57 -20.11 17.92
CA ARG A 180 -25.69 -19.39 16.63
C ARG A 180 -24.50 -19.63 15.68
N LEU A 181 -23.94 -20.84 15.66
CA LEU A 181 -22.87 -21.18 14.71
C LEU A 181 -23.34 -21.12 13.25
N ASP A 182 -24.65 -21.19 13.01
CA ASP A 182 -25.32 -21.06 11.71
C ASP A 182 -25.58 -19.59 11.30
N ASN A 183 -25.26 -18.63 12.16
CA ASN A 183 -25.59 -17.22 11.95
C ASN A 183 -24.45 -16.29 12.42
N ILE A 184 -23.26 -16.55 11.87
CA ILE A 184 -22.09 -15.70 12.04
C ILE A 184 -22.17 -14.56 10.99
N PRO A 185 -22.06 -13.29 11.39
CA PRO A 185 -22.13 -12.15 10.48
C PRO A 185 -21.01 -12.17 9.42
N ASP A 186 -21.36 -11.82 8.19
CA ASP A 186 -20.43 -11.76 7.05
C ASP A 186 -19.30 -10.73 7.28
N GLU A 187 -19.52 -9.70 8.10
CA GLU A 187 -18.49 -8.70 8.39
C GLU A 187 -17.30 -9.26 9.21
N LEU A 188 -17.48 -10.43 9.84
CA LEU A 188 -16.40 -11.14 10.53
C LEU A 188 -15.62 -12.07 9.59
N LEU A 189 -16.10 -12.32 8.38
CA LEU A 189 -15.47 -13.21 7.44
C LEU A 189 -14.18 -12.59 6.90
N ILE A 190 -13.05 -13.18 7.29
CA ILE A 190 -11.71 -12.75 6.84
C ILE A 190 -11.48 -13.16 5.40
N ASN A 191 -11.93 -14.36 5.02
CA ASN A 191 -11.91 -14.83 3.64
C ASN A 191 -12.88 -16.01 3.45
N HIS A 192 -13.30 -16.23 2.20
CA HIS A 192 -14.08 -17.38 1.77
C HIS A 192 -13.39 -18.06 0.58
N VAL A 193 -13.03 -19.32 0.76
CA VAL A 193 -12.38 -20.15 -0.26
C VAL A 193 -13.37 -21.22 -0.72
N SER A 194 -13.60 -21.31 -2.02
CA SER A 194 -14.54 -22.28 -2.59
C SER A 194 -13.82 -23.23 -3.54
N SER A 195 -14.31 -24.48 -3.66
CA SER A 195 -13.75 -25.48 -4.58
C SER A 195 -13.76 -24.99 -6.04
N TYR A 196 -14.73 -24.15 -6.39
CA TYR A 196 -14.84 -23.53 -7.72
C TYR A 196 -13.78 -22.43 -7.98
N THR A 197 -13.08 -21.98 -6.94
CA THR A 197 -12.00 -20.98 -7.00
C THR A 197 -10.59 -21.60 -6.98
N GLU A 198 -10.48 -22.93 -7.11
CA GLU A 198 -9.21 -23.69 -7.07
C GLU A 198 -8.13 -23.19 -8.05
N ARG A 199 -8.53 -22.55 -9.15
CA ARG A 199 -7.60 -22.09 -10.20
C ARG A 199 -6.97 -20.74 -9.92
N ASN A 200 -7.47 -19.97 -8.95
CA ASN A 200 -6.90 -18.68 -8.59
C ASN A 200 -6.37 -18.74 -7.16
N GLN A 201 -5.05 -18.93 -7.05
CA GLN A 201 -4.32 -19.12 -5.79
C GLN A 201 -4.56 -17.99 -4.78
N ILE A 202 -5.01 -16.82 -5.24
CA ILE A 202 -5.31 -15.67 -4.39
C ILE A 202 -6.46 -15.92 -3.42
N TYR A 203 -7.48 -16.70 -3.82
CA TYR A 203 -8.62 -16.99 -2.95
C TYR A 203 -8.24 -17.96 -1.84
N TRP A 204 -7.06 -18.57 -1.93
CA TRP A 204 -6.54 -19.50 -0.93
C TRP A 204 -5.67 -18.82 0.13
N LEU A 205 -5.54 -17.48 0.05
CA LEU A 205 -4.73 -16.70 0.98
C LEU A 205 -5.48 -16.46 2.29
N ILE A 206 -4.79 -16.68 3.39
CA ILE A 206 -5.24 -16.31 4.74
C ILE A 206 -4.11 -15.58 5.48
N PRO A 207 -4.41 -14.75 6.49
CA PRO A 207 -3.40 -14.11 7.32
C PRO A 207 -2.46 -15.14 7.96
N ALA A 208 -1.16 -14.91 7.88
CA ALA A 208 -0.15 -15.80 8.46
C ALA A 208 0.31 -15.32 9.84
N GLY A 209 0.69 -16.27 10.70
CA GLY A 209 1.30 -15.95 12.01
C GLY A 209 0.36 -15.38 13.06
N ILE A 210 -0.96 -15.44 12.84
CA ILE A 210 -1.99 -15.18 13.85
C ILE A 210 -2.89 -16.42 14.00
N PRO A 211 -3.49 -16.64 15.18
CA PRO A 211 -4.50 -17.67 15.35
C PRO A 211 -5.77 -17.30 14.57
N LEU A 212 -6.32 -18.28 13.86
CA LEU A 212 -7.55 -18.19 13.08
C LEU A 212 -8.48 -19.33 13.46
N GLU A 213 -9.75 -19.18 13.13
CA GLU A 213 -10.72 -20.27 13.18
C GLU A 213 -11.27 -20.52 11.80
N ILE A 214 -11.32 -21.80 11.42
CA ILE A 214 -11.71 -22.18 10.07
C ILE A 214 -12.90 -23.12 10.15
N LEU A 215 -13.97 -22.76 9.44
CA LEU A 215 -15.10 -23.62 9.17
C LEU A 215 -14.94 -24.18 7.76
N ARG A 216 -14.83 -25.51 7.64
CA ARG A 216 -14.99 -26.23 6.37
C ARG A 216 -16.42 -26.76 6.30
N THR A 217 -17.15 -26.41 5.26
CA THR A 217 -18.40 -27.06 4.88
C THR A 217 -18.13 -28.01 3.73
N TYR A 218 -18.78 -29.16 3.79
CA TYR A 218 -18.68 -30.20 2.78
C TYR A 218 -19.92 -30.14 1.88
N SER A 219 -19.79 -30.61 0.65
CA SER A 219 -20.89 -30.71 -0.31
C SER A 219 -22.10 -31.53 0.16
N ASN A 220 -21.96 -32.33 1.22
CA ASN A 220 -23.00 -33.16 1.83
C ASN A 220 -23.65 -32.54 3.08
N ASP A 221 -23.49 -31.23 3.28
CA ASP A 221 -23.95 -30.45 4.44
C ASP A 221 -23.23 -30.75 5.77
N ASP A 222 -22.20 -31.61 5.78
CA ASP A 222 -21.34 -31.76 6.96
C ASP A 222 -20.49 -30.50 7.16
N ALA A 223 -20.08 -30.27 8.41
CA ALA A 223 -19.24 -29.13 8.77
C ALA A 223 -18.17 -29.54 9.78
N LYS A 224 -16.96 -28.98 9.61
CA LYS A 224 -15.84 -29.19 10.51
C LYS A 224 -15.16 -27.88 10.86
N TRP A 225 -14.95 -27.68 12.17
CA TRP A 225 -14.20 -26.55 12.69
C TRP A 225 -12.74 -26.93 12.97
N PHE A 226 -11.83 -26.06 12.57
CA PHE A 226 -10.42 -26.07 12.94
C PHE A 226 -10.18 -24.84 13.82
N LYS A 227 -10.03 -25.08 15.12
CA LYS A 227 -9.75 -24.05 16.12
C LYS A 227 -8.25 -23.81 16.21
N ASP A 228 -7.86 -22.59 16.58
CA ASP A 228 -6.45 -22.18 16.73
C ASP A 228 -5.59 -22.51 15.50
N TYR A 229 -6.17 -22.44 14.31
CA TYR A 229 -5.47 -22.70 13.07
C TYR A 229 -4.44 -21.60 12.84
N SER A 230 -3.16 -21.99 12.74
CA SER A 230 -2.09 -21.05 12.42
C SER A 230 -1.53 -21.36 11.04
N ALA A 231 -1.78 -20.43 10.11
CA ALA A 231 -1.28 -20.53 8.77
C ALA A 231 0.21 -20.17 8.73
N VAL A 232 1.02 -21.04 8.13
CA VAL A 232 2.45 -20.85 7.96
C VAL A 232 2.72 -20.51 6.49
N PRO A 233 3.46 -19.42 6.17
CA PRO A 233 3.74 -19.09 4.78
C PRO A 233 4.45 -20.24 4.07
N GLU A 234 4.08 -20.52 2.82
CA GLU A 234 4.58 -21.68 2.05
C GLU A 234 6.12 -21.70 1.97
N SER A 235 6.74 -20.52 2.01
CA SER A 235 8.19 -20.36 2.02
C SER A 235 8.89 -20.91 3.27
N TYR A 236 8.23 -20.96 4.44
CA TYR A 236 8.75 -21.64 5.63
C TYR A 236 8.65 -23.17 5.51
N ILE A 237 7.66 -23.68 4.77
CA ILE A 237 7.50 -25.12 4.50
C ILE A 237 8.56 -25.59 3.49
N LYS A 238 8.83 -24.79 2.44
CA LYS A 238 9.85 -25.10 1.41
C LYS A 238 11.29 -25.08 1.93
N GLN A 239 11.60 -24.35 3.01
CA GLN A 239 12.94 -24.35 3.63
C GLN A 239 13.19 -25.54 4.57
N LEU A 240 12.15 -26.30 4.92
CA LEU A 240 12.24 -27.48 5.79
C LEU A 240 12.36 -28.81 5.00
N ASN A 241 12.24 -28.76 3.67
CA ASN A 241 12.39 -29.89 2.75
C ASN A 241 13.62 -29.71 1.85
#